data_AF-A0A1W9Z580-F1
#
_entry.id   AF-A0A1W9Z580-F1
#
_cell.length_a   1.000
_cell.length_b   1.000
_cell.length_c   1.000
_cell.angle_alpha   90.00
_cell.angle_beta   90.00
_cell.angle_gamma   90.00
#
_symmetry.space_group_name_H-M   'P 1'
#
loop_
_entity.id
_entity.type
_entity.pdbx_description
1 polymer ?
#
loop_
_entity_poly.entity_id
_entity_poly.type
_entity_poly.pdbx_seq_one_letter_code
_entity_poly.pdbx_strand_id
1 'polypeptide(L)' 'MSGRAGPADFAQWANAVLAGTGWTVATVSEAAQRPRDDLATAALADGFAAAARGLADAGECRDGAA' A
#
# COMPACT_ATOMS: atom_id res chain seq x y z
N MET A 1 0.90 5.40 -21.54
CA MET A 1 2.04 4.97 -20.71
C MET A 1 1.58 3.79 -19.87
N SER A 2 1.80 2.56 -20.36
CA SER A 2 1.42 1.33 -19.65
C SER A 2 2.66 0.77 -18.98
N GLY A 3 3.12 1.43 -17.91
CA GLY A 3 4.06 0.82 -16.98
C GLY A 3 3.24 -0.02 -16.00
N ARG A 4 3.52 -1.31 -15.86
CA ARG A 4 3.04 -2.05 -14.69
C ARG A 4 3.48 -1.24 -13.46
N ALA A 5 2.55 -0.81 -12.62
CA ALA A 5 2.91 -0.22 -11.34
C ALA A 5 3.59 -1.34 -10.54
N GLY A 6 4.92 -1.31 -10.53
CA GLY A 6 5.70 -2.32 -9.84
C GLY A 6 5.59 -2.14 -8.33
N PRO A 7 6.13 -3.08 -7.55
CA PRO A 7 6.26 -2.89 -6.10
C PRO A 7 6.99 -1.58 -5.74
N ALA A 8 7.88 -1.09 -6.61
CA ALA A 8 8.55 0.21 -6.45
C ALA A 8 7.58 1.41 -6.63
N ASP A 9 6.70 1.39 -7.64
CA ASP A 9 5.70 2.44 -7.86
C ASP A 9 4.69 2.49 -6.72
N PHE A 10 4.27 1.33 -6.22
CA PHE A 10 3.36 1.25 -5.07
C PHE A 10 4.02 1.82 -3.80
N ALA A 11 5.28 1.47 -3.53
CA ALA A 11 6.01 2.02 -2.39
C ALA A 11 6.22 3.54 -2.52
N GLN A 12 6.46 4.05 -3.72
CA GLN A 12 6.57 5.48 -3.99
C GLN A 12 5.24 6.20 -3.77
N TRP A 13 4.13 5.66 -4.27
CA TRP A 13 2.78 6.18 -4.01
C TRP A 13 2.46 6.19 -2.52
N ALA A 14 2.70 5.08 -1.82
CA ALA A 14 2.41 4.96 -0.40
C ALA A 14 3.24 5.96 0.43
N ASN A 15 4.52 6.17 0.09
CA ASN A 15 5.33 7.23 0.71
C ASN A 15 4.82 8.64 0.38
N ALA A 16 4.30 8.88 -0.82
CA ALA A 16 3.71 10.16 -1.17
C ALA A 16 2.41 10.44 -0.39
N VAL A 17 1.58 9.42 -0.13
CA VAL A 17 0.38 9.52 0.72
C VAL A 17 0.74 9.85 2.16
N LEU A 18 1.87 9.32 2.65
CA LEU A 18 2.37 9.58 4.00
C LEU A 18 3.23 10.85 4.09
N ALA A 19 3.50 11.53 2.97
CA ALA A 19 4.29 12.75 2.98
C ALA A 19 3.61 13.83 3.84
N GLY A 20 4.36 14.44 4.75
CA GLY A 20 3.86 15.48 5.65
C GLY A 20 3.21 14.97 6.94
N THR A 21 2.98 13.65 7.09
CA THR A 21 2.52 13.05 8.37
C THR A 21 3.69 12.70 9.29
N GLY A 22 4.92 12.71 8.76
CA GLY A 22 6.13 12.24 9.44
C GLY A 22 6.27 10.71 9.44
N TRP A 23 5.36 9.99 8.78
CA TRP A 23 5.37 8.53 8.73
C TRP A 23 5.91 8.04 7.38
N THR A 24 6.52 6.86 7.37
CA THR A 24 6.92 6.16 6.14
C THR A 24 6.28 4.78 6.13
N VAL A 25 6.26 4.11 4.97
CA VAL A 25 5.77 2.72 4.86
C VAL A 25 6.49 1.79 5.84
N ALA A 26 7.78 1.99 6.08
CA ALA A 26 8.54 1.22 7.07
C ALA A 26 8.04 1.49 8.50
N THR A 27 7.76 2.76 8.83
CA THR A 27 7.25 3.15 10.15
C THR A 27 5.85 2.57 10.41
N VAL A 28 4.99 2.55 9.38
CA VAL A 28 3.66 1.93 9.45
C VAL A 28 3.77 0.43 9.66
N SER A 29 4.66 -0.24 8.92
CA SER A 29 4.85 -1.69 9.00
C SER A 29 5.45 -2.12 10.35
N GLU A 30 6.39 -1.33 10.89
CA GLU A 30 6.94 -1.52 12.24
C GLU A 30 5.87 -1.29 13.33
N ALA A 31 5.06 -0.24 13.18
CA ALA A 31 4.00 0.06 14.13
C ALA A 31 2.88 -1.00 14.10
N ALA A 32 2.53 -1.53 12.93
CA ALA A 32 1.53 -2.59 12.77
C ALA A 32 1.96 -3.90 13.45
N GLN A 33 3.26 -4.15 13.55
CA GLN A 33 3.82 -5.31 14.25
C GLN A 33 3.87 -5.13 15.77
N ARG A 34 3.70 -3.90 16.30
CA ARG A 34 3.68 -3.65 17.73
C ARG A 34 2.25 -3.79 18.27
N PRO A 35 1.97 -4.72 19.19
CA PRO A 35 0.62 -5.08 19.63
C PRO A 35 0.00 -4.08 20.64
N ARG A 36 0.30 -2.79 20.57
CA ARG A 36 -0.18 -1.79 21.53
C ARG A 36 -1.34 -0.98 20.94
N ASP A 37 -2.51 -1.60 20.80
CA ASP A 37 -3.83 -0.96 20.58
C ASP A 37 -3.93 0.16 19.52
N ASP A 38 -3.00 0.24 18.56
CA ASP A 38 -3.00 1.33 17.59
C ASP A 38 -3.90 0.99 16.39
N LEU A 39 -5.20 1.16 16.62
CA LEU A 39 -6.25 0.88 15.65
C LEU A 39 -6.11 1.73 14.37
N ALA A 40 -5.53 2.92 14.48
CA ALA A 40 -5.22 3.79 13.35
C ALA A 40 -4.14 3.17 12.44
N THR A 41 -3.05 2.65 13.03
CA THR A 41 -2.01 1.93 12.28
C THR A 41 -2.55 0.65 11.66
N ALA A 42 -3.42 -0.08 12.37
CA ALA A 42 -4.05 -1.28 11.83
C ALA A 42 -4.95 -0.96 10.62
N ALA A 43 -5.79 0.08 10.71
CA ALA A 43 -6.64 0.53 9.61
C ALA A 43 -5.82 1.02 8.40
N LEU A 44 -4.70 1.69 8.66
CA LEU A 44 -3.79 2.14 7.61
C LEU A 44 -3.11 0.96 6.90
N ALA A 45 -2.62 -0.02 7.66
CA ALA A 45 -2.02 -1.23 7.12
C ALA A 45 -3.03 -2.06 6.30
N ASP A 46 -4.27 -2.20 6.79
CA ASP A 46 -5.35 -2.87 6.08
C ASP A 46 -5.72 -2.14 4.78
N GLY A 47 -5.80 -0.81 4.82
CA GLY A 47 -6.03 0.03 3.64
C GLY A 47 -4.94 -0.12 2.57
N PHE A 48 -3.67 -0.18 2.97
CA PHE A 48 -2.57 -0.46 2.04
C PHE A 48 -2.64 -1.89 1.47
N ALA A 49 -3.01 -2.88 2.28
CA ALA A 49 -3.19 -4.25 1.81
C ALA A 49 -4.36 -4.37 0.81
N ALA A 50 -5.47 -3.68 1.06
CA ALA A 50 -6.60 -3.61 0.15
C ALA A 50 -6.23 -2.94 -1.18
N ALA A 51 -5.48 -1.84 -1.14
CA ALA A 51 -4.99 -1.15 -2.34
C ALA A 51 -4.06 -2.05 -3.18
N ALA A 52 -3.16 -2.79 -2.54
CA ALA A 52 -2.28 -3.74 -3.23
C ALA A 52 -3.06 -4.87 -3.92
N ARG A 53 -4.10 -5.41 -3.26
CA ARG A 53 -5.00 -6.42 -3.85
C ARG A 53 -5.78 -5.87 -5.04
N GLY A 54 -6.34 -4.67 -4.92
CA GLY A 54 -7.06 -4.02 -6.03
C GLY A 54 -6.15 -3.74 -7.24
N LEU A 55 -4.88 -3.42 -7.00
CA LEU A 55 -3.90 -3.24 -8.08
C LEU A 55 -3.54 -4.56 -8.77
N ALA A 56 -3.42 -5.65 -8.00
CA ALA A 56 -3.19 -6.99 -8.56
C ALA A 56 -4.39 -7.45 -9.41
N ASP A 57 -5.61 -7.35 -8.88
CA ASP A 57 -6.85 -7.71 -9.57
C ASP A 57 -7.07 -6.89 -10.85
N ALA A 58 -6.80 -5.58 -10.82
CA ALA A 58 -6.86 -4.73 -12.01
C ALA A 58 -5.80 -5.11 -13.07
N GLY A 59 -4.66 -5.66 -12.63
CA GLY A 59 -3.64 -6.22 -13.52
C GLY A 59 -4.09 -7.52 -14.18
N GLU A 60 -4.70 -8.43 -13.41
CA GLU A 60 -5.23 -9.71 -13.88
C GLU A 60 -6.45 -9.54 -14.80
N CYS A 61 -7.36 -8.63 -14.48
CA CYS A 61 -8.52 -8.29 -15.32
C CYS A 61 -8.10 -7.71 -16.68
N ARG A 62 -6.97 -6.98 -16.73
CA ARG A 62 -6.39 -6.47 -17.98
C ARG A 62 -5.69 -7.56 -18.80
N ASP A 63 -5.14 -8.59 -18.17
CA ASP A 63 -4.42 -9.69 -18.82
C ASP A 63 -5.40 -10.75 -19.38
N GLY A 64 -6.49 -11.04 -18.66
CA GLY A 64 -7.54 -11.97 -19.08
C GLY A 64 -8.50 -11.45 -20.16
N ALA A 65 -8.40 -10.17 -20.55
CA ALA A 65 -9.18 -9.55 -21.62
C ALA A 65 -8.48 -9.56 -23.00
N ALA A 66 -7.35 -10.27 -23.12
CA ALA A 66 -6.54 -10.38 -24.33
C ALA A 66 -6.86 -11.63 -25.17
#